data_AF-A0A344LP42-F1
#
_entry.id   AF-A0A344LP42-F1
#
_cell.length_a   1.000
_cell.length_b   1.000
_cell.length_c   1.000
_cell.angle_alpha   90.00
_cell.angle_beta   90.00
_cell.angle_gamma   90.00
#
_symmetry.space_group_name_H-M   'P 1'
#
loop_
_entity.id
_entity.type
_entity.pdbx_description
1 polymer ?
#
loop_
_entity_poly.entity_id
_entity_poly.type
_entity_poly.pdbx_seq_one_letter_code
_entity_poly.pdbx_strand_id
1 'polypeptide(L)'
;MEVNDYNFDGFTDFAAFHSDDGMGVYTIYQIFIFNPKTKNFEALQFPTNFNPKCDMFCDVKVDKTKQTLSSSCRGGAKTHTDIWKFDPTKKLILSKTESY
;
A
#
# COMPACT_ATOMS: atom_id res chain seq x y z
N MET A 1 -5.97 -13.12 -3.15
CA MET A 1 -5.62 -12.16 -4.22
C MET A 1 -6.75 -11.17 -4.38
N GLU A 2 -6.43 -9.91 -4.60
CA GLU A 2 -7.37 -8.80 -4.80
C GLU A 2 -7.06 -8.07 -6.11
N VAL A 3 -8.08 -7.48 -6.72
CA VAL A 3 -8.00 -6.71 -7.96
C VAL A 3 -8.50 -5.30 -7.68
N ASN A 4 -7.69 -4.30 -7.99
CA ASN A 4 -8.04 -2.89 -7.76
C ASN A 4 -7.24 -1.97 -8.71
N ASP A 5 -7.42 -0.67 -8.59
CA ASP A 5 -6.55 0.34 -9.21
C ASP A 5 -5.78 0.99 -8.05
N TYR A 6 -4.55 0.51 -7.80
CA TYR A 6 -3.77 0.91 -6.62
C TYR A 6 -2.98 2.20 -6.87
N ASN A 7 -2.66 2.52 -8.12
CA ASN A 7 -1.91 3.73 -8.51
C ASN A 7 -2.77 4.86 -9.13
N PHE A 8 -4.08 4.64 -9.22
CA PHE A 8 -5.09 5.57 -9.70
C PHE A 8 -4.85 6.02 -11.15
N ASP A 9 -4.35 5.13 -12.01
CA ASP A 9 -4.11 5.41 -13.42
C ASP A 9 -5.22 4.91 -14.36
N GLY A 10 -6.25 4.26 -13.80
CA GLY A 10 -7.39 3.73 -14.53
C GLY A 10 -7.17 2.32 -15.13
N PHE A 11 -5.98 1.75 -14.98
CA PHE A 11 -5.72 0.35 -15.31
C PHE A 11 -5.95 -0.55 -14.11
N THR A 12 -6.18 -1.84 -14.40
CA THR A 12 -6.41 -2.84 -13.37
C THR A 12 -5.09 -3.42 -12.91
N ASP A 13 -4.84 -3.29 -11.60
CA ASP A 13 -3.73 -3.85 -10.86
C ASP A 13 -4.20 -5.07 -10.05
N PHE A 14 -3.26 -5.75 -9.38
CA PHE A 14 -3.62 -6.78 -8.41
C PHE A 14 -2.69 -6.79 -7.20
N ALA A 15 -3.16 -7.43 -6.12
CA ALA A 15 -2.33 -7.74 -4.97
C ALA A 15 -2.46 -9.20 -4.56
N ALA A 16 -1.32 -9.82 -4.28
CA ALA A 16 -1.28 -11.06 -3.51
C ALA A 16 -1.22 -10.69 -2.03
N PHE A 17 -1.83 -11.52 -1.17
CA PHE A 17 -1.82 -11.26 0.26
C PHE A 17 -1.84 -12.55 1.06
N HIS A 18 -1.33 -12.47 2.28
CA HIS A 18 -1.38 -13.52 3.29
C HIS A 18 -1.51 -12.90 4.69
N SER A 19 -1.94 -13.68 5.66
CA SER A 19 -1.89 -13.25 7.07
C SER A 19 -0.44 -13.14 7.53
N ASP A 20 -0.13 -12.21 8.44
CA ASP A 20 1.23 -12.11 8.98
C ASP A 20 1.70 -13.42 9.61
N ASP A 21 2.99 -13.67 9.46
CA ASP A 21 3.63 -14.93 9.91
C ASP A 21 3.75 -15.04 11.44
N GLY A 22 3.34 -13.99 12.17
CA GLY A 22 3.32 -13.96 13.62
C GLY A 22 2.01 -14.50 14.18
N MET A 23 1.17 -13.60 14.69
CA MET A 23 -0.10 -13.97 15.34
C MET A 23 -1.31 -13.83 14.41
N GLY A 24 -1.10 -13.51 13.12
CA GLY A 24 -2.20 -13.32 12.15
C GLY A 24 -3.09 -12.12 12.48
N VAL A 25 -2.50 -11.07 13.06
CA VAL A 25 -3.12 -9.81 13.46
C VAL A 25 -3.44 -8.91 12.26
N TYR A 26 -2.63 -8.95 11.20
CA TYR A 26 -2.84 -8.15 9.99
C TYR A 26 -2.57 -8.97 8.73
N THR A 27 -3.11 -8.48 7.61
CA THR A 27 -2.88 -9.05 6.28
C THR A 27 -1.76 -8.28 5.60
N ILE A 28 -0.73 -9.00 5.13
CA ILE A 28 0.40 -8.44 4.39
C ILE A 28 0.09 -8.51 2.90
N TYR A 29 0.30 -7.39 2.21
CA TYR A 29 0.02 -7.23 0.78
C TYR A 29 1.32 -7.08 -0.03
N GLN A 30 1.44 -7.84 -1.10
CA GLN A 30 2.36 -7.57 -2.21
C GLN A 30 1.54 -7.04 -3.39
N ILE A 31 1.72 -5.75 -3.69
CA ILE A 31 0.97 -5.05 -4.74
C ILE A 31 1.77 -5.09 -6.05
N PHE A 32 1.08 -5.32 -7.17
CA PHE A 32 1.61 -5.38 -8.51
C PHE A 32 0.87 -4.40 -9.41
N ILE A 33 1.60 -3.45 -9.97
CA ILE A 33 1.09 -2.35 -10.79
C ILE A 33 1.22 -2.71 -12.27
N PHE A 34 0.15 -2.56 -13.03
CA PHE A 34 0.19 -2.77 -14.47
C PHE A 34 0.85 -1.60 -15.18
N ASN A 35 1.84 -1.89 -16.02
CA ASN A 35 2.47 -0.90 -16.88
C ASN A 35 1.90 -1.03 -18.32
N PRO A 36 1.04 -0.10 -18.77
CA PRO A 36 0.39 -0.22 -20.08
C PRO A 36 1.35 -0.10 -21.26
N LYS A 37 2.55 0.47 -21.06
CA LYS A 37 3.57 0.59 -22.12
C LYS A 37 4.28 -0.73 -22.36
N THR A 38 4.65 -1.43 -21.29
CA THR A 38 5.37 -2.70 -21.38
C THR A 38 4.43 -3.91 -21.38
N LYS A 39 3.16 -3.71 -21.01
CA LYS A 39 2.13 -4.75 -20.83
C LYS A 39 2.51 -5.79 -19.77
N ASN A 40 3.29 -5.38 -18.77
CA ASN A 40 3.76 -6.22 -17.69
C ASN A 40 3.33 -5.66 -16.34
N PHE A 41 3.35 -6.51 -15.31
CA PHE A 41 3.14 -6.12 -13.93
C PHE A 41 4.48 -5.92 -13.22
N GLU A 42 4.60 -4.85 -12.46
CA GLU A 42 5.77 -4.52 -11.67
C GLU A 42 5.40 -4.46 -10.19
N ALA A 43 6.21 -5.07 -9.32
CA ALA A 43 5.96 -5.03 -7.88
C ALA A 43 6.14 -3.62 -7.33
N LEU A 44 5.10 -3.08 -6.69
CA LEU A 44 5.17 -1.77 -6.02
C LEU A 44 6.15 -1.87 -4.85
N GLN A 45 7.21 -1.07 -4.91
CA GLN A 45 8.21 -1.03 -3.85
C GLN A 45 7.68 -0.23 -2.65
N PHE A 46 7.83 -0.78 -1.45
CA PHE A 46 7.48 -0.09 -0.22
C PHE A 46 8.50 1.03 0.07
N PRO A 47 8.09 2.30 0.19
CA PRO A 47 9.03 3.40 0.38
C PRO A 47 9.51 3.50 1.84
N THR A 48 10.77 3.18 2.10
CA THR A 48 11.37 3.23 3.46
C THR A 48 11.98 4.58 3.83
N ASN A 49 12.21 5.45 2.83
CA ASN A 49 12.88 6.74 2.99
C ASN A 49 11.99 7.85 3.62
N PHE A 50 10.74 7.55 3.95
CA PHE A 50 9.79 8.49 4.55
C PHE A 50 9.58 8.27 6.06
N ASN A 51 10.33 7.35 6.67
CA ASN A 51 10.14 6.94 8.07
C ASN A 51 8.67 6.57 8.40
N PRO A 52 8.02 5.70 7.60
CA PRO A 52 6.67 5.22 7.89
C PRO A 52 6.63 4.47 9.22
N LYS A 53 5.44 4.31 9.81
CA LYS A 53 5.27 3.49 11.02
C LYS A 53 5.14 2.00 10.71
N CYS A 54 4.63 1.67 9.53
CA CYS A 54 4.59 0.32 9.03
C CYS A 54 5.86 0.01 8.24
N ASP A 55 6.35 -1.23 8.36
CA ASP A 55 7.55 -1.69 7.65
C ASP A 55 7.22 -2.26 6.26
N MET A 56 5.93 -2.43 5.96
CA MET A 56 5.41 -2.94 4.69
C MET A 56 3.94 -2.52 4.48
N PHE A 57 3.33 -3.00 3.39
CA PHE A 57 1.91 -2.82 3.14
C PHE A 57 1.08 -3.83 3.95
N CYS A 58 0.49 -3.37 5.04
CA CYS A 58 -0.37 -4.14 5.93
C CYS A 58 -1.80 -3.60 5.86
N ASP A 59 -2.81 -4.47 5.92
CA ASP A 59 -4.25 -4.11 5.94
C ASP A 59 -4.60 -3.00 4.94
N VAL A 60 -4.19 -3.21 3.69
CA VAL A 60 -4.24 -2.18 2.65
C VAL A 60 -5.68 -1.75 2.36
N LYS A 61 -5.90 -0.44 2.25
CA LYS A 61 -7.16 0.11 1.74
C LYS A 61 -6.90 1.15 0.66
N VAL A 62 -7.77 1.15 -0.35
CA VAL A 62 -7.75 2.09 -1.48
C VAL A 62 -8.93 3.04 -1.33
N ASP A 63 -8.65 4.34 -1.19
CA ASP A 63 -9.66 5.40 -1.26
C ASP A 63 -9.59 6.05 -2.63
N LYS A 64 -10.50 5.65 -3.53
CA LYS A 64 -10.56 6.14 -4.92
C LYS A 64 -10.95 7.61 -5.01
N THR A 65 -11.71 8.11 -4.04
CA THR A 65 -12.15 9.52 -4.01
C THR A 65 -10.98 10.45 -3.69
N LYS A 66 -10.14 10.04 -2.73
CA LYS A 66 -8.94 10.81 -2.32
C LYS A 66 -7.68 10.45 -3.09
N GLN A 67 -7.74 9.39 -3.90
CA GLN A 67 -6.60 8.78 -4.58
C GLN A 67 -5.46 8.48 -3.60
N THR A 68 -5.81 7.79 -2.50
CA THR A 68 -4.86 7.41 -1.46
C THR A 68 -4.88 5.92 -1.19
N LEU A 69 -3.71 5.39 -0.88
CA LEU A 69 -3.51 4.03 -0.38
C LEU A 69 -3.19 4.14 1.12
N SER A 70 -3.80 3.34 1.98
CA SER A 70 -3.39 3.26 3.40
C SER A 70 -2.75 1.92 3.72
N SER A 71 -1.77 1.93 4.63
CA SER A 71 -1.20 0.74 5.28
C SER A 71 -1.42 0.86 6.78
N SER A 72 -2.06 -0.11 7.41
CA SER A 72 -2.34 -0.13 8.85
C SER A 72 -1.62 -1.30 9.52
N CYS A 73 -0.88 -1.03 10.58
CA CYS A 73 -0.07 -2.01 11.30
C CYS A 73 -0.09 -1.74 12.81
N ARG A 74 0.34 -2.73 13.61
CA ARG A 74 0.49 -2.58 15.06
C ARG A 74 1.94 -2.31 15.46
N GLY A 75 2.12 -1.34 16.35
CA GLY A 75 3.38 -1.03 17.02
C GLY A 75 3.17 -0.94 18.53
N GLY A 76 3.61 -1.97 19.27
CA GLY A 76 3.30 -2.10 20.70
C GLY A 76 1.79 -2.17 20.94
N ALA A 77 1.28 -1.31 21.84
CA ALA A 77 -0.16 -1.24 22.18
C ALA A 77 -0.97 -0.32 21.24
N LYS A 78 -0.35 0.27 20.22
CA LYS A 78 -0.99 1.22 19.31
C LYS A 78 -1.18 0.62 17.92
N THR A 79 -2.19 1.13 17.22
CA THR A 79 -2.32 0.91 15.78
C THR A 79 -1.89 2.17 15.06
N HIS A 80 -1.07 2.01 14.03
CA HIS A 80 -0.60 3.07 13.16
C HIS A 80 -1.24 2.91 11.79
N THR A 81 -1.53 4.01 11.12
CA THR A 81 -1.98 4.01 9.73
C THR A 81 -1.18 5.04 8.94
N ASP A 82 -0.38 4.55 8.00
CA ASP A 82 0.35 5.35 7.03
C ASP A 82 -0.52 5.56 5.79
N ILE A 83 -0.68 6.82 5.39
CA ILE A 83 -1.47 7.20 4.22
C ILE A 83 -0.52 7.67 3.12
N TRP A 84 -0.61 7.01 1.98
CA TRP A 84 0.24 7.18 0.83
C TRP A 84 -0.50 7.83 -0.34
N LYS A 85 0.23 8.58 -1.14
CA LYS A 85 -0.23 9.17 -2.40
C LYS A 85 0.79 8.96 -3.49
N PHE A 86 0.35 8.92 -4.74
CA PHE A 86 1.26 9.02 -5.88
C PHE A 86 1.52 10.49 -6.19
N ASP A 87 2.79 10.85 -6.32
CA ASP A 87 3.19 12.17 -6.80
C ASP A 87 2.97 12.30 -8.33
N PRO A 88 3.13 13.50 -8.92
CA PRO A 88 2.99 13.68 -10.37
C PRO A 88 3.96 12.84 -11.22
N THR A 89 5.05 12.34 -10.63
CA THR A 89 6.03 11.44 -11.27
C THR A 89 5.71 9.96 -11.08
N LYS A 90 4.52 9.64 -10.54
CA LYS A 90 4.04 8.29 -10.23
C LYS A 90 4.90 7.56 -9.19
N LYS A 91 5.57 8.30 -8.30
CA LYS A 91 6.23 7.74 -7.12
C LYS A 91 5.30 7.77 -5.92
N LEU A 92 5.29 6.67 -5.17
CA LEU A 92 4.55 6.59 -3.92
C LEU A 92 5.26 7.41 -2.84
N ILE A 93 4.55 8.34 -2.21
CA ILE A 93 5.04 9.21 -1.14
C ILE A 93 4.16 9.11 0.09
N LEU A 94 4.77 9.21 1.27
CA LEU A 94 4.03 9.27 2.53
C LEU A 94 3.36 10.64 2.67
N SER A 95 2.03 10.66 2.78
CA SER A 95 1.25 11.88 2.97
C SER A 95 1.08 12.25 4.43
N LYS A 96 0.78 11.26 5.28
CA LYS A 96 0.65 11.42 6.74
C LYS A 96 0.63 10.07 7.43
N THR A 97 0.85 10.10 8.73
CA THR A 97 0.66 8.94 9.62
C THR A 97 -0.30 9.30 10.73
N GLU A 98 -1.22 8.39 11.02
CA GLU A 98 -2.17 8.48 12.13
C GLU A 98 -1.86 7.39 13.14
N SER A 99 -2.11 7.64 14.43
CA SER A 99 -1.85 6.67 15.50
C SER A 99 -2.89 6.82 16.60
N TYR A 100 -3.48 5.71 16.99
CA TYR A 100 -4.54 5.63 18.00
C TYR A 100 -4.28 4.50 18.98
#